data_AF-A0A1G2VV67-F1
#
_entry.id   AF-A0A1G2VV67-F1
#
_cell.length_a   1.000
_cell.length_b   1.000
_cell.length_c   1.000
_cell.angle_alpha   90.00
_cell.angle_beta   90.00
_cell.angle_gamma   90.00
#
_symmetry.space_group_name_H-M   'P 1'
#
loop_
_entity.id
_entity.type
_entity.pdbx_description
1 polymer ?
#
loop_
_entity_poly.entity_id
_entity_poly.type
_entity_poly.pdbx_seq_one_letter_code
_entity_poly.pdbx_strand_id
1 'polypeptide(L)'
;MEVQIRELFRQWGDDDERLSVGIEELALKQGSAVYQETLRQLTSKTYDQETARRHWQLALQHRDRLFPGGRPFNGLRPALLDYLHSVAREMRDPRIVEAGQLENIRQASITDGLTGLYHQTYFKAHLEKLTSVPAGMANKTFAVVMFDLDHFKQYNDRCGHLTGDYALKLTAEQLQLNLRPGDMACRYGGEEFALLLYRSNIHEAYDLAERFRCAIEETDFPGQEMMDNQNLTISGGIAIYPNDSTSASELLAHADKELYRAKEQRNIISPSPNGQRQEIRLKMQSLVEFALDPRDTFQPGLSFDISSTGLSFGCSPEQIQTGSVICMRLKQPFWPTNWELRGTVRNIQKRNDTAMVRVGLEFDESPENIWLLLPERPQPFKKFTLPPNEPED
;
A
#
# COMPACT_ATOMS: atom_id res chain seq x y z
N MET A 1 13.72 41.69 -5.86
CA MET A 1 14.95 40.91 -6.12
C MET A 1 14.70 39.39 -6.12
N GLU A 2 14.51 38.72 -4.96
CA GLU A 2 14.42 37.25 -4.89
C GLU A 2 13.34 36.62 -5.78
N VAL A 3 12.11 37.16 -5.76
CA VAL A 3 11.00 36.70 -6.61
C VAL A 3 11.28 36.93 -8.09
N GLN A 4 11.96 38.03 -8.44
CA GLN A 4 12.31 38.34 -9.83
C GLN A 4 13.37 37.37 -10.35
N ILE A 5 14.37 37.03 -9.53
CA ILE A 5 15.42 36.05 -9.87
C ILE A 5 14.81 34.65 -10.03
N ARG A 6 13.88 34.25 -9.15
CA ARG A 6 13.14 32.98 -9.32
C ARG A 6 12.32 32.95 -10.60
N GLU A 7 11.68 34.05 -10.97
CA GLU A 7 10.91 34.14 -12.21
C GLU A 7 11.82 34.04 -13.45
N LEU A 8 13.00 34.67 -13.42
CA LEU A 8 14.02 34.52 -14.46
C LEU A 8 14.46 33.06 -14.62
N PHE A 9 14.73 32.37 -13.50
CA PHE A 9 15.06 30.93 -13.52
C PHE A 9 13.91 30.06 -14.01
N ARG A 10 12.65 30.46 -13.77
CA ARG A 10 11.48 29.71 -14.25
C ARG A 10 11.26 29.90 -15.75
N GLN A 11 11.46 31.11 -16.26
CA GLN A 11 11.22 31.45 -17.66
C GLN A 11 12.36 31.01 -18.58
N TRP A 12 13.61 31.12 -18.12
CA TRP A 12 14.80 30.90 -18.95
C TRP A 12 15.77 29.90 -18.31
N GLY A 13 15.27 29.01 -17.44
CA GLY A 13 16.09 28.00 -16.76
C GLY A 13 16.81 27.02 -17.69
N ASP A 14 16.33 26.89 -18.93
CA ASP A 14 16.89 26.05 -19.99
C ASP A 14 17.58 26.87 -21.11
N ASP A 15 17.52 28.21 -21.05
CA ASP A 15 18.15 29.15 -22.01
C ASP A 15 19.09 30.10 -21.26
N ASP A 16 20.31 29.60 -21.06
CA ASP A 16 21.30 30.24 -20.20
C ASP A 16 21.87 31.55 -20.77
N GLU A 17 21.77 31.78 -22.08
CA GLU A 17 22.16 33.06 -22.69
C GLU A 17 21.17 34.15 -22.27
N ARG A 18 19.87 33.89 -22.42
CA ARG A 18 18.81 34.81 -21.96
C ARG A 18 18.82 34.98 -20.45
N LEU A 19 19.10 33.91 -19.70
CA LEU A 19 19.24 33.98 -18.25
C LEU A 19 20.40 34.89 -17.85
N SER A 20 21.57 34.75 -18.47
CA SER A 20 22.74 35.59 -18.17
C SER A 20 22.48 37.07 -18.45
N VAL A 21 21.87 37.38 -19.61
CA VAL A 21 21.47 38.75 -19.97
C VAL A 21 20.44 39.30 -18.99
N GLY A 22 19.42 38.53 -18.63
CA GLY A 22 18.40 38.95 -17.68
C GLY A 22 18.94 39.23 -16.27
N ILE A 23 19.92 38.45 -15.82
CA ILE A 23 20.60 38.68 -14.53
C ILE A 23 21.49 39.92 -14.58
N GLU A 24 22.23 40.15 -15.67
CA GLU A 24 23.02 41.38 -15.85
C GLU A 24 22.13 42.63 -15.91
N GLU A 25 21.02 42.59 -16.64
CA GLU A 25 20.05 43.69 -16.68
C GLU A 25 19.43 43.98 -15.31
N LEU A 26 19.17 42.93 -14.52
CA LEU A 26 18.65 43.09 -13.16
C LEU A 26 19.73 43.68 -12.24
N ALA A 27 20.98 43.26 -12.38
CA ALA A 27 22.12 43.80 -11.65
C ALA A 27 22.40 45.27 -11.98
N LEU A 28 22.21 45.70 -13.23
CA LEU A 28 22.27 47.11 -13.62
C LEU A 28 21.22 47.96 -12.90
N LYS A 29 20.04 47.40 -12.60
CA LYS A 29 18.94 48.10 -11.93
C LYS A 29 19.02 48.06 -10.39
N GLN A 30 19.50 46.96 -9.83
CA GLN A 30 19.42 46.67 -8.38
C GLN A 30 20.79 46.53 -7.69
N GLY A 31 21.89 46.67 -8.45
CA GLY A 31 23.26 46.59 -7.94
C GLY A 31 23.78 45.17 -7.73
N SER A 32 24.99 45.07 -7.17
CA SER A 32 25.74 43.80 -7.04
C SER A 32 25.08 42.75 -6.13
N ALA A 33 24.07 43.12 -5.34
CA ALA A 33 23.30 42.20 -4.50
C ALA A 33 22.55 41.12 -5.33
N VAL A 34 22.29 41.40 -6.61
CA VAL A 34 21.68 40.43 -7.53
C VAL A 34 22.55 39.19 -7.70
N TYR A 35 23.88 39.34 -7.85
CA TYR A 35 24.78 38.20 -8.03
C TYR A 35 24.85 37.33 -6.77
N GLN A 36 24.81 37.96 -5.58
CA GLN A 36 24.77 37.25 -4.30
C GLN A 36 23.54 36.35 -4.20
N GLU A 37 22.37 36.90 -4.52
CA GLU A 37 21.11 36.16 -4.49
C GLU A 37 21.06 35.05 -5.56
N THR A 38 21.59 35.34 -6.75
CA THR A 38 21.66 34.39 -7.87
C THR A 38 22.54 33.19 -7.52
N LEU A 39 23.74 33.43 -6.99
CA LEU A 39 24.63 32.36 -6.54
C LEU A 39 24.05 31.58 -5.35
N ARG A 40 23.38 32.26 -4.41
CA ARG A 40 22.68 31.61 -3.30
C ARG A 40 21.63 30.62 -3.79
N GLN A 41 20.83 30.98 -4.79
CA GLN A 41 19.82 30.08 -5.35
C GLN A 41 20.41 28.94 -6.17
N LEU A 42 21.54 29.15 -6.86
CA LEU A 42 22.19 28.12 -7.68
C LEU A 42 23.05 27.14 -6.89
N THR A 43 23.66 27.59 -5.80
CA THR A 43 24.71 26.84 -5.09
C THR A 43 24.41 26.62 -3.61
N SER A 44 23.32 27.21 -3.11
CA SER A 44 22.98 27.24 -1.68
C SER A 44 24.05 27.88 -0.78
N LYS A 45 25.06 28.56 -1.36
CA LYS A 45 26.12 29.28 -0.65
C LYS A 45 25.91 30.78 -0.69
N THR A 46 26.24 31.45 0.42
CA THR A 46 26.20 32.90 0.54
C THR A 46 27.61 33.46 0.41
N TYR A 47 27.78 34.44 -0.47
CA TYR A 47 29.01 35.20 -0.67
C TYR A 47 28.77 36.67 -0.32
N ASP A 48 29.81 37.47 -0.08
CA ASP A 48 29.67 38.93 -0.09
C ASP A 48 29.41 39.45 -1.52
N GLN A 49 28.94 40.69 -1.66
CA GLN A 49 28.50 41.22 -2.95
C GLN A 49 29.63 41.33 -3.99
N GLU A 50 30.86 41.64 -3.55
CA GLU A 50 32.01 41.80 -4.46
C GLU A 50 32.51 40.42 -4.91
N THR A 51 32.63 39.48 -3.97
CA THR A 51 33.01 38.09 -4.26
C THR A 51 31.96 37.39 -5.12
N ALA A 52 30.67 37.62 -4.88
CA ALA A 52 29.60 37.06 -5.70
C ALA A 52 29.67 37.54 -7.14
N ARG A 53 29.86 38.86 -7.33
CA ARG A 53 30.04 39.45 -8.66
C ARG A 53 31.28 38.89 -9.36
N ARG A 54 32.39 38.75 -8.63
CA ARG A 54 33.63 38.18 -9.16
C ARG A 54 33.45 36.73 -9.59
N HIS A 55 32.82 35.89 -8.78
CA HIS A 55 32.55 34.50 -9.14
C HIS A 55 31.63 34.38 -10.34
N TRP A 56 30.59 35.22 -10.42
CA TRP A 56 29.68 35.25 -11.55
C TRP A 56 30.40 35.58 -12.87
N GLN A 57 31.21 36.64 -12.88
CA GLN A 57 31.98 37.05 -14.05
C GLN A 57 33.02 36.00 -14.47
N LEU A 58 33.73 35.42 -13.50
CA LEU A 58 34.73 34.38 -13.77
C LEU A 58 34.08 33.09 -14.26
N ALA A 59 32.88 32.74 -13.79
CA ALA A 59 32.12 31.61 -14.30
C ALA A 59 31.67 31.80 -15.76
N LEU A 60 31.24 33.00 -16.13
CA LEU A 60 30.92 33.34 -17.53
C LEU A 60 32.16 33.25 -18.42
N GLN A 61 33.30 33.79 -17.98
CA GLN A 61 34.56 33.66 -18.72
C GLN A 61 35.04 32.21 -18.84
N HIS A 62 34.85 31.42 -17.78
CA HIS A 62 35.20 30.00 -17.75
C HIS A 62 34.32 29.19 -18.72
N ARG A 63 33.02 29.48 -18.77
CA ARG A 63 32.09 28.94 -19.78
C ARG A 63 32.59 29.20 -21.20
N ASP A 64 32.95 30.45 -21.50
CA ASP A 64 33.39 30.85 -22.85
C ASP A 64 34.69 30.15 -23.27
N ARG A 65 35.54 29.78 -22.30
CA ARG A 65 36.76 28.97 -22.52
C ARG A 65 36.47 27.48 -22.71
N LEU A 66 35.56 26.92 -21.91
CA LEU A 66 35.18 25.50 -22.01
C LEU A 66 34.40 25.20 -23.29
N PHE A 67 33.64 26.18 -23.79
CA PHE A 67 32.74 26.01 -24.93
C PHE A 67 32.93 27.09 -26.00
N PRO A 68 34.05 27.08 -26.73
CA PRO A 68 34.28 28.03 -27.81
C PRO A 68 33.27 27.78 -28.94
N GLY A 69 32.43 28.78 -29.25
CA GLY A 69 31.52 28.76 -30.42
C GLY A 69 30.04 28.49 -30.16
N GLY A 70 29.53 28.65 -28.93
CA GLY A 70 28.09 28.88 -28.68
C GLY A 70 27.14 27.79 -29.17
N ARG A 71 27.38 26.51 -28.83
CA ARG A 71 26.40 25.44 -29.11
C ARG A 71 25.18 25.52 -28.18
N PRO A 72 23.98 25.09 -28.63
CA PRO A 72 22.69 25.38 -27.97
C PRO A 72 22.40 24.60 -26.68
N PHE A 73 23.30 23.72 -26.22
CA PHE A 73 23.06 22.81 -25.09
C PHE A 73 24.06 22.97 -23.94
N ASN A 74 24.79 24.10 -23.88
CA ASN A 74 25.90 24.26 -22.93
C ASN A 74 25.49 25.16 -21.76
N GLY A 75 25.13 24.54 -20.64
CA GLY A 75 24.55 25.28 -19.53
C GLY A 75 25.56 26.11 -18.71
N LEU A 76 25.20 27.36 -18.40
CA LEU A 76 25.81 28.25 -17.41
C LEU A 76 25.92 27.57 -16.04
N ARG A 77 24.94 26.74 -15.67
CA ARG A 77 24.96 25.97 -14.43
C ARG A 77 26.14 24.98 -14.38
N PRO A 78 26.33 24.04 -15.34
CA PRO A 78 27.53 23.22 -15.43
C PRO A 78 28.84 24.00 -15.38
N ALA A 79 28.95 25.12 -16.11
CA ALA A 79 30.18 25.92 -16.14
C ALA A 79 30.45 26.65 -14.81
N LEU A 80 29.41 27.14 -14.13
CA LEU A 80 29.50 27.75 -12.81
C LEU A 80 29.92 26.72 -11.75
N LEU A 81 29.33 25.53 -11.77
CA LEU A 81 29.65 24.45 -10.84
C LEU A 81 31.08 23.94 -11.06
N ASP A 82 31.50 23.77 -12.31
CA ASP A 82 32.88 23.41 -12.64
C ASP A 82 33.84 24.50 -12.18
N TYR A 83 33.61 25.78 -12.51
CA TYR A 83 34.45 26.88 -12.05
C TYR A 83 34.58 26.90 -10.51
N LEU A 84 33.47 26.77 -9.78
CA LEU A 84 33.49 26.84 -8.32
C LEU A 84 34.18 25.63 -7.68
N HIS A 85 34.23 24.48 -8.37
CA HIS A 85 34.92 23.27 -7.92
C HIS A 85 36.39 23.21 -8.35
N SER A 86 36.66 23.35 -9.65
CA SER A 86 37.97 23.13 -10.26
C SER A 86 38.88 24.36 -10.15
N VAL A 87 38.32 25.57 -10.22
CA VAL A 87 39.10 26.83 -10.24
C VAL A 87 39.06 27.53 -8.89
N ALA A 88 37.88 27.84 -8.37
CA ALA A 88 37.74 28.55 -7.10
C ALA A 88 38.02 27.65 -5.89
N ARG A 89 37.93 26.32 -6.06
CA ARG A 89 38.03 25.30 -4.98
C ARG A 89 37.10 25.56 -3.79
N GLU A 90 36.03 26.30 -4.04
CA GLU A 90 35.01 26.65 -3.05
C GLU A 90 34.01 25.52 -2.85
N MET A 91 33.89 24.57 -3.78
CA MET A 91 33.07 23.36 -3.63
C MET A 91 33.91 22.10 -3.67
N ARG A 92 33.72 21.20 -2.70
CA ARG A 92 34.23 19.83 -2.74
C ARG A 92 33.09 18.94 -3.26
N ASP A 93 33.26 18.44 -4.48
CA ASP A 93 32.42 17.42 -5.14
C ASP A 93 30.98 17.89 -5.51
N PRO A 94 30.81 18.79 -6.51
CA PRO A 94 29.50 19.18 -6.98
C PRO A 94 28.86 18.02 -7.76
N ARG A 95 27.90 17.32 -7.15
CA ARG A 95 27.04 16.40 -7.91
C ARG A 95 26.08 17.21 -8.78
N ILE A 96 26.40 17.32 -10.07
CA ILE A 96 25.52 17.93 -11.07
C ILE A 96 24.38 16.95 -11.34
N VAL A 97 23.16 17.35 -11.02
CA VAL A 97 21.95 16.69 -11.51
C VAL A 97 21.19 17.74 -12.32
N GLU A 98 21.12 17.58 -13.65
CA GLU A 98 20.38 18.53 -14.52
C GLU A 98 18.95 18.69 -14.01
N ALA A 99 18.31 19.87 -14.11
CA ALA A 99 16.93 20.02 -13.60
C ALA A 99 15.93 19.05 -14.28
N GLY A 100 16.12 18.76 -15.58
CA GLY A 100 15.36 17.73 -16.29
C GLY A 100 15.74 16.31 -15.87
N GLN A 101 17.01 16.03 -15.55
CA GLN A 101 17.41 14.78 -14.91
C GLN A 101 16.96 14.72 -13.45
N LEU A 102 16.80 15.84 -12.74
CA LEU A 102 16.35 15.91 -11.36
C LEU A 102 14.85 15.76 -11.32
N GLU A 103 14.12 16.20 -12.34
CA GLU A 103 12.70 15.90 -12.51
C GLU A 103 12.52 14.46 -12.99
N ASN A 104 13.35 13.93 -13.90
CA ASN A 104 13.34 12.50 -14.25
C ASN A 104 13.84 11.61 -13.11
N ILE A 105 14.77 12.06 -12.27
CA ILE A 105 15.26 11.38 -11.07
C ILE A 105 14.25 11.58 -9.94
N ARG A 106 13.53 12.70 -9.87
CA ARG A 106 12.40 12.86 -8.92
C ARG A 106 11.26 11.98 -9.34
N GLN A 107 10.81 12.01 -10.59
CA GLN A 107 9.82 11.11 -11.18
C GLN A 107 10.26 9.66 -10.98
N ALA A 108 11.47 9.25 -11.41
CA ALA A 108 12.01 7.91 -11.18
C ALA A 108 12.30 7.58 -9.71
N SER A 109 12.40 8.57 -8.82
CA SER A 109 12.56 8.38 -7.37
C SER A 109 11.22 8.40 -6.62
N ILE A 110 10.15 8.89 -7.25
CA ILE A 110 8.80 8.91 -6.68
C ILE A 110 7.90 7.87 -7.33
N THR A 111 8.26 7.29 -8.49
CA THR A 111 7.50 6.22 -9.16
C THR A 111 8.31 4.94 -9.27
N ASP A 112 7.63 3.81 -9.18
CA ASP A 112 8.17 2.47 -9.42
C ASP A 112 8.43 2.25 -10.91
N GLY A 113 9.66 1.87 -11.26
CA GLY A 113 10.09 1.72 -12.66
C GLY A 113 9.43 0.56 -13.42
N LEU A 114 8.82 -0.40 -12.74
CA LEU A 114 8.11 -1.51 -13.38
C LEU A 114 6.66 -1.14 -13.71
N THR A 115 5.96 -0.55 -12.76
CA THR A 115 4.50 -0.35 -12.80
C THR A 115 4.08 1.08 -13.13
N GLY A 116 4.98 2.06 -13.00
CA GLY A 116 4.66 3.48 -13.16
C GLY A 116 3.79 4.07 -12.04
N LEU A 117 3.42 3.28 -11.03
CA LEU A 117 2.75 3.76 -9.81
C LEU A 117 3.74 4.52 -8.94
N TYR A 118 3.27 5.23 -7.90
CA TYR A 118 4.18 5.84 -6.94
C TYR A 118 5.01 4.78 -6.20
N HIS A 119 6.20 5.17 -5.76
CA HIS A 119 7.08 4.38 -4.93
C HIS A 119 6.65 4.50 -3.46
N GLN A 120 6.85 3.43 -2.68
CA GLN A 120 6.51 3.36 -1.26
C GLN A 120 7.03 4.55 -0.44
N THR A 121 8.27 4.99 -0.69
CA THR A 121 8.90 6.12 0.01
C THR A 121 8.09 7.41 -0.14
N TYR A 122 7.62 7.69 -1.36
CA TYR A 122 6.82 8.89 -1.63
C TYR A 122 5.45 8.80 -0.97
N PHE A 123 4.79 7.63 -1.05
CA PHE A 123 3.50 7.38 -0.42
C PHE A 123 3.55 7.63 1.10
N LYS A 124 4.55 7.08 1.79
CA LYS A 124 4.72 7.24 3.25
C LYS A 124 4.94 8.70 3.63
N ALA A 125 5.86 9.39 2.94
CA ALA A 125 6.13 10.81 3.20
C ALA A 125 4.89 11.70 2.97
N HIS A 126 4.10 11.38 1.93
CA HIS A 126 2.86 12.10 1.65
C HIS A 126 1.78 11.84 2.70
N LEU A 127 1.63 10.59 3.15
CA LEU A 127 0.72 10.21 4.23
C LEU A 127 1.09 10.91 5.55
N GLU A 128 2.38 10.94 5.91
CA GLU A 128 2.88 11.65 7.09
C GLU A 128 2.50 13.14 7.04
N LYS A 129 2.74 13.79 5.90
CA LYS A 129 2.36 15.19 5.68
C LYS A 129 0.85 15.37 5.83
N LEU A 130 0.04 14.47 5.29
CA LEU A 130 -1.41 14.52 5.47
C LEU A 130 -1.81 14.38 6.93
N THR A 131 -1.22 13.47 7.70
CA THR A 131 -1.57 13.29 9.12
C THR A 131 -1.03 14.39 10.05
N SER A 132 -0.01 15.14 9.62
CA SER A 132 0.63 16.21 10.42
C SER A 132 -0.29 17.40 10.75
N VAL A 133 -1.32 17.62 9.93
CA VAL A 133 -2.32 18.67 10.16
C VAL A 133 -3.42 18.13 11.11
N PRO A 134 -3.95 18.90 12.08
CA PRO A 134 -4.97 18.39 12.99
C PRO A 134 -6.26 17.91 12.31
N ALA A 135 -6.86 16.82 12.82
CA ALA A 135 -8.09 16.21 12.30
C ALA A 135 -9.34 17.10 12.41
N GLY A 136 -9.31 18.14 13.24
CA GLY A 136 -10.43 19.07 13.46
C GLY A 136 -10.69 20.08 12.34
N MET A 137 -9.86 20.11 11.28
CA MET A 137 -10.18 20.86 10.06
C MET A 137 -11.26 20.11 9.26
N ALA A 138 -12.34 20.81 8.88
CA ALA A 138 -13.47 20.20 8.17
C ALA A 138 -13.05 19.44 6.89
N ASN A 139 -13.72 18.31 6.62
CA ASN A 139 -13.53 17.44 5.44
C ASN A 139 -12.20 16.69 5.32
N LYS A 140 -11.55 16.37 6.44
CA LYS A 140 -10.30 15.61 6.44
C LYS A 140 -10.47 14.12 6.75
N THR A 141 -11.35 13.47 6.00
CA THR A 141 -11.50 12.01 6.03
C THR A 141 -10.83 11.43 4.80
N PHE A 142 -10.01 10.39 4.97
CA PHE A 142 -9.41 9.65 3.87
C PHE A 142 -9.18 8.21 4.29
N ALA A 143 -9.03 7.33 3.31
CA ALA A 143 -8.78 5.91 3.53
C ALA A 143 -7.39 5.52 3.00
N VAL A 144 -6.75 4.59 3.70
CA VAL A 144 -5.60 3.85 3.20
C VAL A 144 -6.06 2.42 2.93
N VAL A 145 -5.72 1.90 1.76
CA VAL A 145 -5.99 0.50 1.40
C VAL A 145 -4.68 -0.19 1.07
N MET A 146 -4.37 -1.28 1.75
CA MET A 146 -3.22 -2.15 1.45
C MET A 146 -3.72 -3.36 0.66
N PHE A 147 -3.02 -3.72 -0.41
CA PHE A 147 -3.33 -4.86 -1.26
C PHE A 147 -2.12 -5.77 -1.42
N ASP A 148 -2.35 -7.06 -1.62
CA ASP A 148 -1.32 -8.03 -1.97
C ASP A 148 -1.91 -9.11 -2.89
N LEU A 149 -1.20 -9.47 -3.96
CA LEU A 149 -1.63 -10.51 -4.91
C LEU A 149 -1.53 -11.91 -4.28
N ASP A 150 -2.64 -12.64 -4.29
CA ASP A 150 -2.72 -13.96 -3.69
C ASP A 150 -1.86 -14.98 -4.46
N HIS A 151 -1.03 -15.72 -3.73
CA HIS A 151 -0.18 -16.78 -4.30
C HIS A 151 0.80 -16.29 -5.39
N PHE A 152 1.18 -15.01 -5.40
CA PHE A 152 2.06 -14.45 -6.43
C PHE A 152 3.43 -15.14 -6.52
N LYS A 153 4.00 -15.59 -5.39
CA LYS A 153 5.22 -16.41 -5.40
C LYS A 153 5.03 -17.72 -6.19
N GLN A 154 3.93 -18.43 -5.96
CA GLN A 154 3.60 -19.67 -6.69
C GLN A 154 3.39 -19.40 -8.18
N TYR A 155 2.76 -18.27 -8.51
CA TYR A 155 2.62 -17.82 -9.89
C TYR A 155 3.98 -17.60 -10.55
N ASN A 156 4.91 -16.91 -9.88
CA ASN A 156 6.28 -16.71 -10.37
C ASN A 156 7.05 -18.01 -10.53
N ASP A 157 6.94 -18.92 -9.56
CA ASP A 157 7.64 -20.21 -9.59
C ASP A 157 7.17 -21.08 -10.77
N ARG A 158 5.89 -20.97 -11.18
CA ARG A 158 5.30 -21.73 -12.28
C ARG A 158 5.45 -21.04 -13.65
N CYS A 159 5.27 -19.73 -13.71
CA CYS A 159 5.17 -18.98 -14.97
C CYS A 159 6.45 -18.18 -15.31
N GLY A 160 7.40 -18.09 -14.36
CA GLY A 160 8.64 -17.33 -14.48
C GLY A 160 8.47 -15.85 -14.13
N HIS A 161 9.58 -15.24 -13.67
CA HIS A 161 9.59 -13.84 -13.21
C HIS A 161 9.19 -12.81 -14.27
N LEU A 162 9.52 -13.03 -15.55
CA LEU A 162 9.10 -12.12 -16.62
C LEU A 162 7.57 -12.06 -16.76
N THR A 163 6.91 -13.20 -16.58
CA THR A 163 5.44 -13.30 -16.59
C THR A 163 4.86 -12.68 -15.33
N GLY A 164 5.53 -12.84 -14.19
CA GLY A 164 5.25 -12.12 -12.95
C GLY A 164 5.28 -10.60 -13.10
N ASP A 165 6.35 -10.09 -13.69
CA ASP A 165 6.54 -8.67 -13.96
C ASP A 165 5.43 -8.12 -14.87
N TYR A 166 4.98 -8.91 -15.84
CA TYR A 166 3.83 -8.56 -16.68
C TYR A 166 2.51 -8.55 -15.89
N ALA A 167 2.29 -9.53 -15.01
CA ALA A 167 1.12 -9.54 -14.13
C ALA A 167 1.09 -8.31 -13.21
N LEU A 168 2.24 -7.90 -12.66
CA LEU A 168 2.33 -6.68 -11.84
C LEU A 168 1.99 -5.41 -12.62
N LYS A 169 2.39 -5.33 -13.90
CA LYS A 169 2.02 -4.22 -14.80
C LYS A 169 0.52 -4.19 -15.05
N LEU A 170 -0.09 -5.33 -15.39
CA LEU A 170 -1.54 -5.43 -15.58
C LEU A 170 -2.31 -5.05 -14.32
N THR A 171 -1.87 -5.51 -13.14
CA THR A 171 -2.47 -5.13 -11.86
C THR A 171 -2.41 -3.62 -11.65
N ALA A 172 -1.27 -2.98 -11.95
CA ALA A 172 -1.13 -1.54 -11.86
C ALA A 172 -2.02 -0.77 -12.85
N GLU A 173 -2.16 -1.25 -14.08
CA GLU A 173 -3.07 -0.68 -15.08
C GLU A 173 -4.53 -0.76 -14.62
N GLN A 174 -4.97 -1.92 -14.14
CA GLN A 174 -6.32 -2.11 -13.58
C GLN A 174 -6.58 -1.16 -12.42
N LEU A 175 -5.58 -0.96 -11.57
CA LEU A 175 -5.67 -0.05 -10.45
C LEU A 175 -5.87 1.39 -10.96
N GLN A 176 -5.04 1.86 -11.88
CA GLN A 176 -5.14 3.22 -12.42
C GLN A 176 -6.49 3.50 -13.10
N LEU A 177 -7.06 2.51 -13.80
CA LEU A 177 -8.39 2.62 -14.44
C LEU A 177 -9.52 2.79 -13.42
N ASN A 178 -9.35 2.24 -12.21
CA ASN A 178 -10.36 2.28 -11.15
C ASN A 178 -10.21 3.50 -10.21
N LEU A 179 -9.09 4.20 -10.23
CA LEU A 179 -8.87 5.36 -9.36
C LEU A 179 -9.61 6.61 -9.81
N ARG A 180 -10.05 7.42 -8.84
CA ARG A 180 -10.63 8.73 -9.10
C ARG A 180 -9.53 9.77 -9.29
N PRO A 181 -9.78 10.85 -10.05
CA PRO A 181 -8.85 11.97 -10.13
C PRO A 181 -8.53 12.54 -8.74
N GLY A 182 -7.24 12.55 -8.40
CA GLY A 182 -6.74 13.04 -7.12
C GLY A 182 -6.38 11.95 -6.12
N ASP A 183 -6.93 10.73 -6.25
CA ASP A 183 -6.49 9.58 -5.45
C ASP A 183 -5.08 9.13 -5.87
N MET A 184 -4.40 8.42 -4.97
CA MET A 184 -3.01 8.02 -5.15
C MET A 184 -2.87 6.51 -5.01
N ALA A 185 -2.04 5.92 -5.87
CA ALA A 185 -1.61 4.53 -5.73
C ALA A 185 -0.11 4.37 -5.80
N CYS A 186 0.39 3.44 -4.99
CA CYS A 186 1.78 3.07 -4.97
C CYS A 186 1.95 1.56 -5.08
N ARG A 187 3.11 1.16 -5.63
CA ARG A 187 3.63 -0.18 -5.39
C ARG A 187 4.39 -0.13 -4.07
N TYR A 188 3.88 -0.83 -3.06
CA TYR A 188 4.40 -0.76 -1.71
C TYR A 188 5.65 -1.63 -1.53
N GLY A 189 5.72 -2.76 -2.22
CA GLY A 189 6.89 -3.64 -2.29
C GLY A 189 6.56 -4.97 -2.94
N GLY A 190 7.42 -5.52 -3.80
CA GLY A 190 7.15 -6.82 -4.43
C GLY A 190 5.80 -6.85 -5.18
N GLU A 191 4.86 -7.63 -4.65
CA GLU A 191 3.47 -7.81 -5.09
C GLU A 191 2.43 -7.01 -4.30
N GLU A 192 2.87 -6.17 -3.37
CA GLU A 192 2.05 -5.33 -2.52
C GLU A 192 1.80 -3.96 -3.16
N PHE A 193 0.56 -3.48 -3.06
CA PHE A 193 0.12 -2.19 -3.53
C PHE A 193 -0.56 -1.42 -2.39
N ALA A 194 -0.53 -0.09 -2.43
CA ALA A 194 -1.31 0.71 -1.50
C ALA A 194 -2.04 1.85 -2.20
N LEU A 195 -3.24 2.15 -1.71
CA LEU A 195 -4.07 3.27 -2.14
C LEU A 195 -4.21 4.29 -1.02
N LEU A 196 -4.30 5.54 -1.42
CA LEU A 196 -4.75 6.64 -0.57
C LEU A 196 -5.95 7.30 -1.27
N LEU A 197 -7.12 7.15 -0.65
CA LEU A 197 -8.40 7.59 -1.17
C LEU A 197 -8.88 8.82 -0.41
N TYR A 198 -8.94 9.96 -1.07
CA TYR A 198 -9.34 11.21 -0.43
C TYR A 198 -10.85 11.26 -0.24
N ARG A 199 -11.29 11.95 0.82
CA ARG A 199 -12.71 12.20 1.11
C ARG A 199 -13.54 10.91 1.10
N SER A 200 -12.95 9.83 1.61
CA SER A 200 -13.54 8.49 1.56
C SER A 200 -13.81 7.97 2.96
N ASN A 201 -15.08 7.65 3.23
CA ASN A 201 -15.47 6.86 4.40
C ASN A 201 -15.31 5.35 4.12
N ILE A 202 -15.62 4.50 5.11
CA ILE A 202 -15.46 3.04 4.99
C ILE A 202 -16.26 2.42 3.84
N HIS A 203 -17.48 2.89 3.57
CA HIS A 203 -18.30 2.37 2.46
C HIS A 203 -17.67 2.73 1.12
N GLU A 204 -17.29 4.00 0.94
CA GLU A 204 -16.68 4.47 -0.32
C GLU A 204 -15.33 3.81 -0.60
N ALA A 205 -14.52 3.61 0.45
CA ALA A 205 -13.25 2.92 0.35
C ALA A 205 -13.44 1.44 0.01
N TYR A 206 -14.41 0.78 0.66
CA TYR A 206 -14.74 -0.61 0.39
C TYR A 206 -15.26 -0.83 -1.03
N ASP A 207 -16.21 -0.01 -1.50
CA ASP A 207 -16.77 -0.15 -2.85
C ASP A 207 -15.69 0.02 -3.93
N LEU A 208 -14.75 0.96 -3.74
CA LEU A 208 -13.62 1.13 -4.67
C LEU A 208 -12.66 -0.07 -4.60
N ALA A 209 -12.32 -0.52 -3.39
CA ALA A 209 -11.42 -1.64 -3.18
C ALA A 209 -12.00 -2.96 -3.74
N GLU A 210 -13.29 -3.21 -3.52
CA GLU A 210 -14.00 -4.39 -4.01
C GLU A 210 -14.12 -4.37 -5.52
N ARG A 211 -14.41 -3.21 -6.13
CA ARG A 211 -14.40 -3.06 -7.58
C ARG A 211 -13.04 -3.39 -8.18
N PHE A 212 -11.96 -2.91 -7.56
CA PHE A 212 -10.60 -3.26 -8.00
C PHE A 212 -10.31 -4.76 -7.82
N ARG A 213 -10.73 -5.36 -6.70
CA ARG A 213 -10.61 -6.79 -6.46
C ARG A 213 -11.31 -7.63 -7.54
N CYS A 214 -12.56 -7.31 -7.84
CA CYS A 214 -13.31 -7.96 -8.92
C CYS A 214 -12.62 -7.78 -10.27
N ALA A 215 -12.11 -6.58 -10.57
CA ALA A 215 -11.40 -6.34 -11.84
C ALA A 215 -10.13 -7.20 -11.98
N ILE A 216 -9.38 -7.41 -10.89
CA ILE A 216 -8.23 -8.34 -10.89
C ILE A 216 -8.70 -9.78 -11.09
N GLU A 217 -9.74 -10.22 -10.37
CA GLU A 217 -10.32 -11.55 -10.55
C GLU A 217 -10.88 -11.77 -11.97
N GLU A 218 -11.36 -10.74 -12.64
CA GLU A 218 -11.84 -10.84 -14.03
C GLU A 218 -10.73 -10.68 -15.08
N THR A 219 -9.50 -10.34 -14.67
CA THR A 219 -8.38 -10.13 -15.59
C THR A 219 -7.73 -11.46 -15.97
N ASP A 220 -7.58 -11.68 -17.27
CA ASP A 220 -6.85 -12.84 -17.78
C ASP A 220 -5.33 -12.65 -17.67
N PHE A 221 -4.72 -13.21 -16.63
CA PHE A 221 -3.26 -13.18 -16.46
C PHE A 221 -2.58 -14.29 -17.28
N PRO A 222 -1.50 -13.98 -18.03
CA PRO A 222 -0.81 -15.00 -18.83
C PRO A 222 -0.22 -16.14 -17.99
N GLY A 223 -0.59 -17.39 -18.26
CA GLY A 223 -0.08 -18.54 -17.49
C GLY A 223 -0.91 -18.85 -16.24
N GLN A 224 -1.99 -18.10 -15.97
CA GLN A 224 -2.87 -18.36 -14.83
C GLN A 224 -3.54 -19.74 -14.89
N GLU A 225 -3.68 -20.35 -16.07
CA GLU A 225 -4.16 -21.71 -16.26
C GLU A 225 -3.28 -22.77 -15.58
N MET A 226 -2.04 -22.41 -15.25
CA MET A 226 -1.11 -23.25 -14.50
C MET A 226 -1.31 -23.14 -12.98
N MET A 227 -2.18 -22.27 -12.49
CA MET A 227 -2.50 -22.08 -11.07
C MET A 227 -3.60 -23.03 -10.60
N ASP A 228 -3.61 -23.39 -9.31
CA ASP A 228 -4.54 -24.38 -8.76
C ASP A 228 -6.03 -23.92 -8.87
N ASN A 229 -6.27 -22.61 -8.76
CA ASN A 229 -7.59 -21.99 -8.92
C ASN A 229 -7.79 -21.33 -10.30
N GLN A 230 -6.86 -21.55 -11.24
CA GLN A 230 -6.87 -21.01 -12.61
C GLN A 230 -6.93 -19.48 -12.71
N ASN A 231 -6.66 -18.76 -11.61
CA ASN A 231 -6.75 -17.31 -11.59
C ASN A 231 -5.82 -16.70 -10.52
N LEU A 232 -5.32 -15.50 -10.80
CA LEU A 232 -4.57 -14.69 -9.86
C LEU A 232 -5.52 -13.67 -9.22
N THR A 233 -5.72 -13.77 -7.90
CA THR A 233 -6.62 -12.89 -7.15
C THR A 233 -5.85 -11.90 -6.29
N ILE A 234 -6.55 -10.96 -5.66
CA ILE A 234 -5.95 -9.98 -4.75
C ILE A 234 -6.77 -9.88 -3.47
N SER A 235 -6.08 -9.65 -2.35
CA SER A 235 -6.72 -9.38 -1.06
C SER A 235 -6.40 -7.96 -0.61
N GLY A 236 -7.32 -7.33 0.11
CA GLY A 236 -7.20 -5.92 0.52
C GLY A 236 -7.58 -5.66 1.99
N GLY A 237 -6.87 -4.72 2.62
CA GLY A 237 -7.12 -4.24 3.98
C GLY A 237 -7.29 -2.73 4.01
N ILE A 238 -8.35 -2.22 4.65
CA ILE A 238 -8.71 -0.79 4.69
C ILE A 238 -8.52 -0.24 6.10
N ALA A 239 -8.01 0.99 6.20
CA ALA A 239 -8.05 1.82 7.39
C ALA A 239 -8.51 3.25 7.06
N ILE A 240 -9.27 3.87 7.95
CA ILE A 240 -9.92 5.16 7.78
C ILE A 240 -9.35 6.18 8.77
N TYR A 241 -8.83 7.29 8.24
CA TYR A 241 -8.46 8.45 9.05
C TYR A 241 -9.68 9.36 9.26
N PRO A 242 -9.88 9.91 10.47
CA PRO A 242 -9.12 9.69 11.71
C PRO A 242 -9.66 8.56 12.59
N ASN A 243 -10.66 7.79 12.11
CA ASN A 243 -11.42 6.85 12.92
C ASN A 243 -10.57 5.69 13.48
N ASP A 244 -9.69 5.12 12.65
CA ASP A 244 -8.86 3.98 13.03
C ASP A 244 -7.53 4.43 13.64
N SER A 245 -6.96 5.54 13.17
CA SER A 245 -5.83 6.22 13.83
C SER A 245 -5.67 7.66 13.32
N THR A 246 -4.95 8.46 14.10
CA THR A 246 -4.52 9.82 13.74
C THR A 246 -3.07 9.91 13.28
N SER A 247 -2.30 8.82 13.34
CA SER A 247 -0.90 8.74 12.90
C SER A 247 -0.78 7.96 11.58
N ALA A 248 0.11 8.40 10.69
CA ALA A 248 0.37 7.72 9.42
C ALA A 248 0.86 6.27 9.61
N SER A 249 1.77 6.06 10.57
CA SER A 249 2.36 4.74 10.82
C SER A 249 1.34 3.74 11.37
N GLU A 250 0.52 4.18 12.31
CA GLU A 250 -0.54 3.37 12.89
C GLU A 250 -1.66 3.11 11.88
N LEU A 251 -2.03 4.10 11.05
CA LEU A 251 -3.04 3.90 10.01
C LEU A 251 -2.61 2.84 8.99
N LEU A 252 -1.34 2.86 8.58
CA LEU A 252 -0.75 1.81 7.75
C LEU A 252 -0.76 0.45 8.46
N ALA A 253 -0.40 0.40 9.75
CA ALA A 253 -0.43 -0.83 10.53
C ALA A 253 -1.85 -1.39 10.70
N HIS A 254 -2.87 -0.52 10.79
CA HIS A 254 -4.27 -0.93 10.78
C HIS A 254 -4.67 -1.54 9.43
N ALA A 255 -4.34 -0.90 8.32
CA ALA A 255 -4.63 -1.43 6.98
C ALA A 255 -3.93 -2.78 6.73
N ASP A 256 -2.67 -2.91 7.15
CA ASP A 256 -1.89 -4.15 7.08
C ASP A 256 -2.52 -5.28 7.92
N LYS A 257 -2.97 -4.96 9.14
CA LYS A 257 -3.68 -5.93 10.00
C LYS A 257 -4.97 -6.43 9.35
N GLU A 258 -5.71 -5.56 8.67
CA GLU A 258 -6.92 -5.95 7.94
C GLU A 258 -6.59 -6.75 6.68
N LEU A 259 -5.49 -6.42 5.98
CA LEU A 259 -5.00 -7.20 4.85
C LEU A 259 -4.58 -8.61 5.30
N TYR A 260 -3.92 -8.72 6.45
CA TYR A 260 -3.57 -10.00 7.05
C TYR A 260 -4.81 -10.87 7.30
N ARG A 261 -5.92 -10.28 7.80
CA ARG A 261 -7.20 -10.98 7.95
C ARG A 261 -7.79 -11.38 6.60
N ALA A 262 -7.71 -10.50 5.61
CA ALA A 262 -8.16 -10.80 4.26
C ALA A 262 -7.42 -12.01 3.66
N LYS A 263 -6.10 -12.11 3.90
CA LYS A 263 -5.25 -13.22 3.43
C LYS A 263 -5.57 -14.59 4.02
N GLU A 264 -6.34 -14.66 5.10
CA GLU A 264 -6.79 -15.95 5.65
C GLU A 264 -7.83 -16.62 4.74
N GLN A 265 -8.69 -15.84 4.10
CA GLN A 265 -9.70 -16.33 3.15
C GLN A 265 -9.26 -16.16 1.70
N ARG A 266 -8.43 -15.14 1.45
CA ARG A 266 -7.98 -14.66 0.15
C ARG A 266 -9.13 -14.14 -0.71
N ASN A 267 -8.80 -13.35 -1.73
CA ASN A 267 -9.77 -12.79 -2.65
C ASN A 267 -10.93 -12.06 -1.93
N ILE A 268 -10.62 -11.30 -0.87
CA ILE A 268 -11.60 -10.50 -0.11
C ILE A 268 -11.02 -9.14 0.32
N ILE A 269 -11.91 -8.21 0.65
CA ILE A 269 -11.58 -6.91 1.26
C ILE A 269 -12.02 -6.90 2.72
N SER A 270 -11.12 -6.46 3.61
CA SER A 270 -11.40 -6.28 5.05
C SER A 270 -11.15 -4.83 5.49
N PRO A 271 -11.95 -4.28 6.41
CA PRO A 271 -13.21 -4.81 6.91
C PRO A 271 -14.34 -4.53 5.91
N SER A 272 -15.36 -5.40 5.90
CA SER A 272 -16.62 -5.11 5.21
C SER A 272 -17.45 -4.08 6.01
N PRO A 273 -17.99 -3.03 5.37
CA PRO A 273 -18.71 -1.95 6.06
C PRO A 273 -20.02 -2.40 6.71
N ASN A 274 -20.63 -3.50 6.26
CA ASN A 274 -21.94 -3.96 6.74
C ASN A 274 -21.90 -4.90 7.95
N GLY A 275 -20.77 -4.96 8.68
CA GLY A 275 -20.75 -5.62 9.99
C GLY A 275 -21.01 -7.14 9.96
N GLN A 276 -20.93 -7.80 8.81
CA GLN A 276 -20.53 -9.20 8.81
C GLN A 276 -19.01 -9.20 8.99
N ARG A 277 -18.56 -9.32 10.24
CA ARG A 277 -17.30 -10.02 10.49
C ARG A 277 -17.45 -11.35 9.74
N GLN A 278 -16.87 -11.48 8.55
CA GLN A 278 -16.55 -12.79 8.00
C GLN A 278 -15.43 -13.30 8.88
N GLU A 279 -15.80 -13.77 10.08
CA GLU A 279 -14.89 -14.60 10.83
C GLU A 279 -14.52 -15.81 9.98
N ILE A 280 -13.26 -16.22 10.10
CA ILE A 280 -12.71 -17.39 9.43
C ILE A 280 -13.67 -18.56 9.67
N ARG A 281 -14.36 -18.99 8.62
CA ARG A 281 -15.22 -20.18 8.65
C ARG A 281 -14.42 -21.35 8.10
N LEU A 282 -13.93 -22.20 8.99
CA LEU A 282 -13.28 -23.45 8.60
C LEU A 282 -14.35 -24.47 8.23
N LYS A 283 -14.28 -24.97 7.00
CA LYS A 283 -15.09 -26.09 6.54
C LYS A 283 -14.66 -27.33 7.31
N MET A 284 -15.46 -27.74 8.29
CA MET A 284 -15.19 -28.91 9.10
C MET A 284 -16.46 -29.74 9.23
N GLN A 285 -16.44 -30.91 8.60
CA GLN A 285 -17.50 -31.90 8.69
C GLN A 285 -17.19 -32.86 9.83
N SER A 286 -17.70 -32.54 11.02
CA SER A 286 -17.50 -33.34 12.22
C SER A 286 -18.83 -33.59 12.93
N LEU A 287 -18.93 -34.70 13.65
CA LEU A 287 -20.13 -35.02 14.43
C LEU A 287 -20.23 -34.06 15.62
N VAL A 288 -21.41 -33.48 15.80
CA VAL A 288 -21.75 -32.66 16.97
C VAL A 288 -23.01 -33.22 17.61
N GLU A 289 -23.18 -32.97 18.90
CA GLU A 289 -24.42 -33.28 19.62
C GLU A 289 -25.09 -31.97 20.01
N PHE A 290 -26.42 -31.85 19.87
CA PHE A 290 -27.14 -30.63 20.23
C PHE A 290 -28.46 -30.91 20.98
N ALA A 291 -28.91 -29.96 21.80
CA ALA A 291 -30.19 -30.00 22.53
C ALA A 291 -30.78 -28.59 22.68
N LEU A 292 -32.11 -28.48 22.76
CA LEU A 292 -32.81 -27.20 22.98
C LEU A 292 -32.78 -26.78 24.46
N ASP A 293 -32.90 -27.73 25.39
CA ASP A 293 -32.62 -27.54 26.81
C ASP A 293 -31.41 -28.41 27.23
N PRO A 294 -30.48 -27.91 28.08
CA PRO A 294 -29.39 -28.72 28.62
C PRO A 294 -29.83 -30.02 29.33
N ARG A 295 -31.10 -30.10 29.76
CA ARG A 295 -31.70 -31.28 30.41
C ARG A 295 -32.28 -32.28 29.42
N ASP A 296 -32.42 -31.90 28.15
CA ASP A 296 -32.97 -32.77 27.12
C ASP A 296 -31.95 -33.82 26.65
N THR A 297 -32.46 -34.81 25.92
CA THR A 297 -31.60 -35.78 25.24
C THR A 297 -30.92 -35.12 24.05
N PHE A 298 -29.58 -35.17 24.03
CA PHE A 298 -28.79 -34.62 22.94
C PHE A 298 -28.98 -35.44 21.66
N GLN A 299 -29.24 -34.75 20.55
CA GLN A 299 -29.40 -35.32 19.23
C GLN A 299 -28.12 -35.15 18.39
N PRO A 300 -27.77 -36.10 17.52
CA PRO A 300 -26.62 -35.95 16.63
C PRO A 300 -26.90 -34.93 15.52
N GLY A 301 -25.89 -34.15 15.18
CA GLY A 301 -25.84 -33.24 14.03
C GLY A 301 -24.48 -33.30 13.34
N LEU A 302 -24.41 -32.76 12.12
CA LEU A 302 -23.16 -32.70 11.35
C LEU A 302 -22.74 -31.23 11.20
N SER A 303 -21.59 -30.83 11.74
CA SER A 303 -21.07 -29.48 11.50
C SER A 303 -20.70 -29.30 10.02
N PHE A 304 -20.81 -28.08 9.51
CA PHE A 304 -20.39 -27.73 8.15
C PHE A 304 -19.28 -26.69 8.18
N ASP A 305 -19.47 -25.61 8.95
CA ASP A 305 -18.52 -24.50 9.08
C ASP A 305 -18.41 -24.09 10.55
N ILE A 306 -17.20 -23.86 11.07
CA ILE A 306 -16.93 -23.31 12.42
C ILE A 306 -16.09 -22.03 12.34
N SER A 307 -16.36 -21.08 13.22
CA SER A 307 -15.67 -19.78 13.36
C SER A 307 -15.55 -19.40 14.85
N SER A 308 -14.90 -18.27 15.19
CA SER A 308 -14.70 -17.86 16.59
C SER A 308 -16.00 -17.46 17.33
N THR A 309 -17.03 -17.04 16.61
CA THR A 309 -18.33 -16.59 17.12
C THR A 309 -19.48 -17.49 16.72
N GLY A 310 -19.25 -18.52 15.90
CA GLY A 310 -20.37 -19.35 15.48
C GLY A 310 -20.01 -20.64 14.76
N LEU A 311 -21.02 -21.48 14.60
CA LEU A 311 -20.94 -22.75 13.90
C LEU A 311 -22.23 -23.00 13.11
N SER A 312 -22.10 -23.63 11.95
CA SER A 312 -23.25 -24.16 11.21
C SER A 312 -23.26 -25.67 11.26
N PHE A 313 -24.44 -26.26 11.44
CA PHE A 313 -24.63 -27.71 11.43
C PHE A 313 -25.92 -28.12 10.73
N GLY A 314 -25.98 -29.37 10.29
CA GLY A 314 -27.14 -30.03 9.73
C GLY A 314 -27.81 -30.92 10.75
N CYS A 315 -29.13 -30.80 10.87
CA CYS A 315 -29.94 -31.66 11.72
C CYS A 315 -31.33 -31.93 11.12
N SER A 316 -32.01 -32.95 11.65
CA SER A 316 -33.40 -33.24 11.28
C SER A 316 -34.33 -32.11 11.75
N PRO A 317 -35.46 -31.87 11.08
CA PRO A 317 -36.32 -30.71 11.30
C PRO A 317 -37.25 -31.00 12.48
N GLU A 318 -36.73 -30.97 13.70
CA GLU A 318 -37.53 -31.02 14.92
C GLU A 318 -37.49 -29.65 15.60
N GLN A 319 -38.50 -28.83 15.34
CA GLN A 319 -38.90 -27.63 16.13
C GLN A 319 -37.86 -26.52 16.38
N ILE A 320 -36.70 -26.50 15.72
CA ILE A 320 -35.74 -25.38 15.86
C ILE A 320 -36.29 -24.12 15.18
N GLN A 321 -36.31 -23.00 15.91
CA GLN A 321 -36.73 -21.69 15.40
C GLN A 321 -35.57 -20.69 15.47
N THR A 322 -35.61 -19.67 14.63
CA THR A 322 -34.66 -18.55 14.73
C THR A 322 -34.85 -17.85 16.09
N GLY A 323 -33.76 -17.59 16.80
CA GLY A 323 -33.77 -17.05 18.16
C GLY A 323 -33.81 -18.11 19.27
N SER A 324 -33.99 -19.40 18.95
CA SER A 324 -33.84 -20.48 19.93
C SER A 324 -32.38 -20.55 20.43
N VAL A 325 -32.20 -20.83 21.72
CA VAL A 325 -30.89 -21.14 22.29
C VAL A 325 -30.67 -22.64 22.18
N ILE A 326 -29.48 -23.03 21.75
CA ILE A 326 -29.08 -24.43 21.59
C ILE A 326 -27.82 -24.67 22.43
N CYS A 327 -27.83 -25.77 23.17
CA CYS A 327 -26.65 -26.33 23.82
C CYS A 327 -26.00 -27.33 22.88
N MET A 328 -24.70 -27.18 22.61
CA MET A 328 -23.93 -28.09 21.77
C MET A 328 -22.81 -28.77 22.57
N ARG A 329 -22.55 -30.03 22.20
CA ARG A 329 -21.46 -30.86 22.70
C ARG A 329 -20.57 -31.29 21.56
N LEU A 330 -19.28 -30.99 21.68
CA LEU A 330 -18.21 -31.45 20.81
C LEU A 330 -17.45 -32.52 21.57
N LYS A 331 -17.33 -33.74 21.05
CA LYS A 331 -16.74 -34.88 21.79
C LYS A 331 -15.63 -35.56 21.01
N GLN A 332 -14.65 -36.11 21.73
CA GLN A 332 -13.69 -37.07 21.19
C GLN A 332 -14.40 -38.35 20.69
N PRO A 333 -13.89 -39.01 19.62
CA PRO A 333 -12.65 -38.72 18.89
C PRO A 333 -12.80 -37.68 17.76
N PHE A 334 -14.02 -37.18 17.52
CA PHE A 334 -14.32 -36.29 16.39
C PHE A 334 -13.82 -34.85 16.59
N TRP A 335 -13.52 -34.49 17.85
CA TRP A 335 -12.96 -33.21 18.26
C TRP A 335 -11.77 -33.43 19.19
N PRO A 336 -10.75 -32.54 19.20
CA PRO A 336 -9.56 -32.70 20.03
C PRO A 336 -9.85 -32.75 21.54
N THR A 337 -10.92 -32.13 22.00
CA THR A 337 -11.30 -32.06 23.42
C THR A 337 -12.81 -32.01 23.55
N ASN A 338 -13.33 -32.51 24.68
CA ASN A 338 -14.76 -32.45 24.98
C ASN A 338 -15.15 -31.02 25.40
N TRP A 339 -16.13 -30.44 24.70
CA TRP A 339 -16.56 -29.07 24.90
C TRP A 339 -18.08 -28.98 24.95
N GLU A 340 -18.60 -28.14 25.84
CA GLU A 340 -20.01 -27.74 25.88
C GLU A 340 -20.12 -26.24 25.58
N LEU A 341 -20.94 -25.89 24.60
CA LEU A 341 -21.11 -24.53 24.11
C LEU A 341 -22.59 -24.18 24.08
N ARG A 342 -22.90 -22.90 24.28
CA ARG A 342 -24.25 -22.36 24.09
C ARG A 342 -24.23 -21.34 22.97
N GLY A 343 -25.28 -21.34 22.16
CA GLY A 343 -25.43 -20.35 21.13
C GLY A 343 -26.88 -20.12 20.74
N THR A 344 -27.10 -19.00 20.07
CA THR A 344 -28.40 -18.55 19.59
C THR A 344 -28.53 -18.80 18.09
N VAL A 345 -29.65 -19.37 17.66
CA VAL A 345 -29.92 -19.63 16.24
C VAL A 345 -30.16 -18.33 15.50
N ARG A 346 -29.31 -18.00 14.52
CA ARG A 346 -29.42 -16.80 13.69
C ARG A 346 -30.09 -17.02 12.35
N ASN A 347 -29.94 -18.23 11.80
CA ASN A 347 -30.36 -18.55 10.44
C ASN A 347 -30.76 -20.03 10.36
N ILE A 348 -31.82 -20.34 9.62
CA ILE A 348 -32.20 -21.70 9.23
C ILE A 348 -32.40 -21.75 7.72
N GLN A 349 -31.62 -22.60 7.02
CA GLN A 349 -31.76 -22.89 5.60
C GLN A 349 -32.34 -24.29 5.40
N LYS A 350 -33.50 -24.38 4.73
CA LYS A 350 -34.07 -25.65 4.29
C LYS A 350 -33.45 -26.06 2.95
N ARG A 351 -32.93 -27.28 2.84
CA ARG A 351 -32.52 -27.84 1.54
C ARG A 351 -33.71 -28.54 0.91
N ASN A 352 -34.04 -28.20 -0.33
CA ASN A 352 -35.21 -28.71 -1.05
C ASN A 352 -35.17 -30.24 -1.31
N ASP A 353 -34.00 -30.87 -1.24
CA ASP A 353 -33.78 -32.28 -1.60
C ASP A 353 -33.42 -33.21 -0.42
N THR A 354 -33.35 -32.70 0.81
CA THR A 354 -33.02 -33.52 1.99
C THR A 354 -33.91 -33.18 3.16
N ALA A 355 -34.32 -34.17 3.95
CA ALA A 355 -35.02 -33.97 5.22
C ALA A 355 -34.15 -33.29 6.31
N MET A 356 -33.05 -32.64 5.94
CA MET A 356 -32.11 -31.97 6.83
C MET A 356 -32.21 -30.45 6.65
N VAL A 357 -32.20 -29.72 7.77
CA VAL A 357 -32.07 -28.26 7.79
C VAL A 357 -30.66 -27.87 8.19
N ARG A 358 -30.14 -26.80 7.59
CA ARG A 358 -28.86 -26.20 7.97
C ARG A 358 -29.13 -25.05 8.93
N VAL A 359 -28.63 -25.16 10.16
CA VAL A 359 -28.80 -24.19 11.23
C VAL A 359 -27.49 -23.42 11.39
N GLY A 360 -27.55 -22.09 11.40
CA GLY A 360 -26.44 -21.20 11.74
C GLY A 360 -26.58 -20.71 13.18
N LEU A 361 -25.60 -21.05 14.01
CA LEU A 361 -25.53 -20.73 15.43
C LEU A 361 -24.47 -19.66 15.69
N GLU A 362 -24.80 -18.65 16.48
CA GLU A 362 -23.84 -17.70 17.06
C GLU A 362 -23.61 -18.05 18.54
N PHE A 363 -22.37 -18.16 19.00
CA PHE A 363 -22.04 -18.48 20.38
C PHE A 363 -22.39 -17.32 21.32
N ASP A 364 -22.99 -17.65 22.46
CA ASP A 364 -23.36 -16.64 23.48
C ASP A 364 -22.10 -16.08 24.17
N GLU A 365 -21.07 -16.92 24.33
CA GLU A 365 -19.73 -16.54 24.76
C GLU A 365 -18.72 -17.04 23.70
N SER A 366 -17.91 -16.12 23.16
CA SER A 366 -16.78 -16.49 22.28
C SER A 366 -15.78 -17.28 23.13
N PRO A 367 -15.57 -18.57 22.87
CA PRO A 367 -14.68 -19.32 23.72
C PRO A 367 -13.25 -18.88 23.42
N GLU A 368 -12.55 -18.32 24.41
CA GLU A 368 -11.14 -17.89 24.26
C GLU A 368 -10.25 -19.01 23.71
N ASN A 369 -10.66 -20.26 23.92
CA ASN A 369 -9.93 -21.47 23.57
C ASN A 369 -10.44 -22.18 22.31
N ILE A 370 -11.41 -21.63 21.55
CA ILE A 370 -11.93 -22.31 20.34
C ILE A 370 -10.82 -22.50 19.30
N TRP A 371 -9.77 -21.66 19.38
CA TRP A 371 -8.51 -21.79 18.64
C TRP A 371 -7.79 -23.12 18.87
N LEU A 372 -7.98 -23.79 20.02
CA LEU A 372 -7.41 -25.11 20.33
C LEU A 372 -8.14 -26.26 19.59
N LEU A 373 -9.35 -26.00 19.08
CA LEU A 373 -10.11 -26.97 18.30
C LEU A 373 -9.82 -26.88 16.80
N LEU A 374 -9.12 -25.82 16.37
CA LEU A 374 -8.68 -25.63 15.00
C LEU A 374 -7.31 -26.30 14.82
N PRO A 375 -7.03 -26.98 13.69
CA PRO A 375 -5.74 -27.62 13.47
C PRO A 375 -4.60 -26.63 13.68
N GLU A 376 -3.53 -27.07 14.36
CA GLU A 376 -2.39 -26.20 14.69
C GLU A 376 -1.86 -25.49 13.45
N ARG A 377 -1.66 -24.17 13.58
CA ARG A 377 -0.96 -23.34 12.60
C ARG A 377 0.36 -24.01 12.24
N PRO A 378 0.75 -24.17 10.97
CA PRO A 378 2.17 -24.24 10.68
C PRO A 378 2.78 -22.95 11.23
N GLN A 379 3.70 -23.09 12.20
CA GLN A 379 4.43 -21.94 12.71
C GLN A 379 5.06 -21.20 11.51
N PRO A 380 5.13 -19.86 11.52
CA PRO A 380 5.96 -19.16 10.56
C PRO A 380 7.35 -19.78 10.66
N PHE A 381 7.86 -20.30 9.55
CA PHE A 381 9.23 -20.79 9.48
C PHE A 381 10.12 -19.71 10.10
N LYS A 382 10.77 -20.03 11.22
CA LYS A 382 11.89 -19.23 11.71
C LYS A 382 12.82 -19.04 10.52
N LYS A 383 13.10 -17.77 10.18
CA LYS A 383 14.14 -17.42 9.20
C LYS A 383 15.36 -18.30 9.49
N PHE A 384 15.72 -19.16 8.55
CA PHE A 384 17.04 -19.77 8.53
C PHE A 384 18.03 -18.61 8.39
N THR A 385 18.61 -18.16 9.49
CA THR A 385 19.87 -17.44 9.46
C THR A 385 20.92 -18.44 8.99
N LEU A 386 21.35 -18.31 7.74
CA LEU A 386 22.57 -18.95 7.27
C LEU A 386 23.71 -18.57 8.24
N PRO A 387 24.55 -19.52 8.67
CA PRO A 387 25.75 -19.16 9.42
C PRO A 387 26.62 -18.24 8.55
N PRO A 388 27.33 -17.27 9.15
CA PRO A 388 28.26 -16.44 8.40
C PRO A 388 29.31 -17.33 7.76
N ASN A 389 29.55 -17.14 6.46
CA ASN A 389 30.64 -17.79 5.73
C ASN A 389 31.95 -17.55 6.48
N GLU A 390 32.59 -18.63 6.92
CA GLU A 390 34.01 -18.60 7.25
C GLU A 390 34.81 -18.26 5.98
N PRO A 391 35.85 -17.44 6.08
CA PRO A 391 36.73 -17.19 4.94
C PRO A 391 37.58 -18.45 4.69
N GLU A 392 37.48 -18.99 3.47
CA GLU A 392 38.51 -19.88 2.92
C GLU A 392 39.74 -19.02 2.58
N ASP A 393 40.83 -19.30 3.30
CA ASP A 393 42.26 -18.94 3.11
C ASP A 393 42.69 -17.48 2.83
#